data_AF-A0A661RSY3-F1
#
_entry.id   AF-A0A661RSY3-F1
#
_cell.length_a   1.000
_cell.length_b   1.000
_cell.length_c   1.000
_cell.angle_alpha   90.00
_cell.angle_beta   90.00
_cell.angle_gamma   90.00
#
_symmetry.space_group_name_H-M   'P 1'
#
loop_
_entity.id
_entity.type
_entity.pdbx_description
1 polymer ?
#
loop_
_entity_poly.entity_id
_entity_poly.type
_entity_poly.pdbx_seq_one_letter_code
_entity_poly.pdbx_strand_id
1 'polypeptide(L)'
;MKQIIRITVGLVISCLVAGAVMGGVFTVTDKAKKRNEHLAVQETMLGLLGYKDAKQVPADLKLYSIYRYIITDGSGSQYLGYLVPVAEGNETGYMLLKLDLQGKFISKKNIDISPEKAREAPERESALKAVLKPPISFRYADEAIVATLGKKRLAYLLPGEFLGFKTTIKAMLALDPSFGIVGLDILEHEEDPGLGGEIEQEYFKNQFKDKSYDRITKLKVIKEPLPDEYKKYLEKSKWQKGAFSKEQIATIRKKYQDKDIYAITGATISSKAVTDGVKGMVRKFAYRMGKLEAVIVNEKIPAVFL
;
A
#
# COMPACT_ATOMS: atom_id res chain seq x y z
N MET A 1 44.36 -16.16 -35.48
CA MET A 1 44.08 -16.96 -34.26
C MET A 1 44.54 -16.28 -32.96
N LYS A 2 45.82 -15.85 -32.82
CA LYS A 2 46.33 -15.17 -31.60
C LYS A 2 45.58 -13.89 -31.21
N GLN A 3 45.18 -13.05 -32.17
CA GLN A 3 44.42 -11.83 -31.88
C GLN A 3 43.00 -12.13 -31.37
N ILE A 4 42.33 -13.13 -31.95
CA ILE A 4 41.01 -13.58 -31.51
C ILE A 4 41.10 -14.09 -30.06
N ILE A 5 42.08 -14.95 -29.75
CA ILE A 5 42.28 -15.45 -28.38
C ILE A 5 42.56 -14.32 -27.39
N ARG A 6 43.38 -13.32 -27.76
CA ARG A 6 43.68 -12.16 -26.90
C ARG A 6 42.43 -11.31 -26.61
N ILE A 7 41.60 -11.08 -27.62
CA ILE A 7 40.33 -10.34 -27.45
C ILE A 7 39.37 -11.14 -26.57
N THR A 8 39.21 -12.44 -26.81
CA THR A 8 38.34 -13.31 -26.01
C THR A 8 38.77 -13.32 -24.54
N VAL A 9 40.07 -13.51 -24.25
CA VAL A 9 40.58 -13.49 -22.88
C VAL A 9 40.39 -12.12 -22.23
N GLY A 10 40.65 -11.03 -22.95
CA GLY A 10 40.42 -9.67 -22.47
C GLY A 10 38.96 -9.40 -22.09
N LEU A 11 38.02 -9.86 -22.93
CA LEU A 11 36.58 -9.73 -22.68
C LEU A 11 36.13 -10.59 -21.50
N VAL A 12 36.65 -11.82 -21.38
CA VAL A 12 36.33 -12.70 -20.24
C VAL A 12 36.79 -12.08 -18.93
N ILE A 13 38.02 -11.54 -18.89
CA ILE A 13 38.55 -10.89 -17.69
C ILE A 13 37.73 -9.64 -17.35
N SER A 14 37.40 -8.80 -18.34
CA SER A 14 36.60 -7.59 -18.07
C SER A 14 35.19 -7.93 -17.56
N CYS A 15 34.54 -8.95 -18.12
CA CYS A 15 33.26 -9.44 -17.63
C CYS A 15 33.36 -10.02 -16.20
N LEU A 16 34.42 -10.76 -15.88
CA LEU A 16 34.65 -11.30 -14.54
C LEU A 16 34.86 -10.19 -13.52
N VAL A 17 35.66 -9.18 -13.85
CA VAL A 17 35.89 -8.03 -12.97
C VAL A 17 34.60 -7.24 -12.77
N ALA A 18 33.85 -6.97 -13.85
CA ALA A 18 32.56 -6.28 -13.76
C ALA A 18 31.56 -7.07 -12.90
N GLY A 19 31.48 -8.40 -13.09
CA GLY A 19 30.62 -9.28 -12.29
C GLY A 19 31.02 -9.31 -10.81
N ALA A 20 32.32 -9.35 -10.52
CA ALA A 20 32.83 -9.31 -9.14
C ALA A 20 32.52 -7.97 -8.45
N VAL A 21 32.70 -6.85 -9.15
CA VAL A 21 32.39 -5.52 -8.63
C VAL A 21 30.88 -5.37 -8.39
N MET A 22 30.04 -5.71 -9.37
CA MET A 22 28.58 -5.63 -9.22
C MET A 22 28.07 -6.57 -8.12
N GLY A 23 28.55 -7.80 -8.06
CA GLY A 23 28.19 -8.77 -7.00
C GLY A 23 28.64 -8.31 -5.61
N GLY A 24 29.85 -7.77 -5.49
CA GLY A 24 30.37 -7.21 -4.24
C GLY A 24 29.52 -6.04 -3.74
N VAL A 25 29.23 -5.06 -4.62
CA VAL A 25 28.35 -3.93 -4.27
C VAL A 25 26.95 -4.40 -3.89
N PHE A 26 26.37 -5.35 -4.64
CA PHE A 26 25.04 -5.88 -4.36
C PHE A 26 24.95 -6.53 -2.98
N THR A 27 25.90 -7.39 -2.61
CA THR A 27 25.87 -8.10 -1.32
C THR A 27 26.00 -7.17 -0.11
N VAL A 28 26.77 -6.08 -0.24
CA VAL A 28 26.93 -5.08 0.82
C VAL A 28 25.69 -4.18 0.92
N THR A 29 25.10 -3.81 -0.22
CA THR A 29 24.02 -2.80 -0.26
C THR A 29 22.61 -3.37 -0.12
N ASP A 30 22.35 -4.62 -0.52
CA ASP A 30 20.99 -5.21 -0.53
C ASP A 30 20.33 -5.21 0.87
N LYS A 31 21.09 -5.60 1.91
CA LYS A 31 20.58 -5.59 3.29
C LYS A 31 20.26 -4.19 3.78
N ALA A 32 21.12 -3.21 3.47
CA ALA A 32 20.90 -1.82 3.86
C ALA A 32 19.72 -1.21 3.12
N LYS A 33 19.58 -1.51 1.82
CA LYS A 33 18.46 -1.09 0.98
C LYS A 33 17.14 -1.62 1.53
N LYS A 34 17.02 -2.93 1.78
CA LYS A 34 15.81 -3.54 2.36
C LYS A 34 15.44 -2.90 3.70
N ARG A 35 16.43 -2.72 4.59
CA ARG A 35 16.18 -2.06 5.88
C ARG A 35 15.65 -0.63 5.69
N ASN A 36 16.24 0.14 4.79
CA ASN A 36 15.81 1.51 4.53
C ASN A 36 14.41 1.55 3.90
N GLU A 37 14.08 0.63 3.00
CA GLU A 37 12.74 0.48 2.44
C GLU A 37 11.71 0.13 3.53
N HIS A 38 12.03 -0.80 4.42
CA HIS A 38 11.14 -1.14 5.54
C HIS A 38 10.92 0.04 6.50
N LEU A 39 11.99 0.79 6.81
CA LEU A 39 11.89 1.98 7.66
C LEU A 39 11.06 3.07 6.97
N ALA A 40 11.30 3.33 5.68
CA ALA A 40 10.53 4.30 4.91
C ALA A 40 9.04 3.93 4.86
N VAL A 41 8.70 2.67 4.61
CA VAL A 41 7.31 2.20 4.63
C VAL A 41 6.70 2.36 6.02
N GLN A 42 7.43 2.06 7.10
CA GLN A 42 6.97 2.29 8.46
C GLN A 42 6.73 3.77 8.78
N GLU A 43 7.65 4.65 8.39
CA GLU A 43 7.51 6.10 8.55
C GLU A 43 6.31 6.64 7.77
N THR A 44 6.09 6.17 6.53
CA THR A 44 4.91 6.52 5.74
C THR A 44 3.63 6.05 6.42
N MET A 45 3.58 4.80 6.92
CA MET A 45 2.41 4.28 7.64
C MET A 45 2.10 5.13 8.88
N LEU A 46 3.09 5.44 9.71
CA LEU A 46 2.92 6.28 10.89
C LEU A 46 2.53 7.71 10.52
N GLY A 47 3.13 8.28 9.48
CA GLY A 47 2.82 9.62 9.00
C GLY A 47 1.38 9.74 8.50
N LEU A 48 0.90 8.75 7.76
CA LEU A 48 -0.49 8.69 7.30
C LEU A 48 -1.49 8.53 8.46
N LEU A 49 -1.09 7.86 9.54
CA LEU A 49 -1.86 7.78 10.78
C LEU A 49 -1.77 9.04 11.65
N GLY A 50 -0.98 10.04 11.24
CA GLY A 50 -0.82 11.32 11.95
C GLY A 50 0.26 11.31 13.03
N TYR A 51 1.13 10.30 13.05
CA TYR A 51 2.22 10.15 14.03
C TYR A 51 3.60 10.58 13.51
N LYS A 52 3.70 11.27 12.37
CA LYS A 52 4.98 11.70 11.77
C LYS A 52 5.88 12.47 12.74
N ASP A 53 5.30 13.44 13.45
CA ASP A 53 6.00 14.31 14.40
C ASP A 53 5.65 13.99 15.86
N ALA A 54 5.01 12.83 16.10
CA ALA A 54 4.61 12.44 17.43
C ALA A 54 5.86 12.09 18.25
N LYS A 55 6.01 12.73 19.42
CA LYS A 55 7.08 12.41 20.37
C LYS A 55 7.06 10.94 20.79
N GLN A 56 5.90 10.32 20.78
CA GLN A 56 5.72 8.91 21.09
C GLN A 56 4.52 8.34 20.31
N VAL A 57 4.73 7.20 19.67
CA VAL A 57 3.65 6.39 19.09
C VAL A 57 2.94 5.67 20.25
N PRO A 58 1.60 5.67 20.33
CA PRO A 58 0.88 4.95 21.38
C PRO A 58 1.28 3.48 21.45
N ALA A 59 1.57 2.98 22.65
CA ALA A 59 2.04 1.60 22.83
C ALA A 59 0.98 0.54 22.48
N ASP A 60 -0.29 0.94 22.48
CA ASP A 60 -1.45 0.12 22.09
C ASP A 60 -1.81 0.25 20.59
N LEU A 61 -1.04 1.02 19.80
CA LEU A 61 -1.16 1.02 18.34
C LEU A 61 -0.62 -0.29 17.78
N LYS A 62 -1.49 -1.06 17.13
CA LYS A 62 -1.12 -2.32 16.47
C LYS A 62 -1.47 -2.30 15.00
N LEU A 63 -0.56 -2.81 14.19
CA LEU A 63 -0.69 -2.96 12.74
C LEU A 63 -0.80 -4.44 12.40
N TYR A 64 -1.93 -4.85 11.82
CA TYR A 64 -2.22 -6.23 11.48
C TYR A 64 -2.32 -6.39 9.97
N SER A 65 -1.41 -7.15 9.38
CA SER A 65 -1.39 -7.42 7.95
C SER A 65 -2.36 -8.53 7.57
N ILE A 66 -3.12 -8.31 6.50
CA ILE A 66 -3.98 -9.30 5.84
C ILE A 66 -3.39 -9.52 4.45
N TYR A 67 -3.04 -10.76 4.13
CA TYR A 67 -2.46 -11.10 2.82
C TYR A 67 -3.48 -11.82 1.96
N ARG A 68 -3.66 -11.36 0.71
CA ARG A 68 -4.56 -12.01 -0.25
C ARG A 68 -3.78 -12.85 -1.26
N TYR A 69 -4.35 -14.00 -1.58
CA TYR A 69 -3.89 -14.95 -2.57
C TYR A 69 -5.01 -15.32 -3.55
N ILE A 70 -4.63 -15.73 -4.75
CA ILE A 70 -5.50 -16.49 -5.66
C ILE A 70 -5.07 -17.95 -5.54
N ILE A 71 -6.00 -18.83 -5.14
CA ILE A 71 -5.77 -20.26 -4.99
C ILE A 71 -6.41 -20.96 -6.18
N THR A 72 -5.67 -21.84 -6.85
CA THR A 72 -6.17 -22.65 -7.97
C THR A 72 -6.12 -24.12 -7.57
N ASP A 73 -7.24 -24.84 -7.69
CA ASP A 73 -7.27 -26.28 -7.42
C ASP A 73 -6.83 -27.12 -8.63
N GLY A 74 -6.79 -28.45 -8.47
CA GLY A 74 -6.37 -29.37 -9.54
C GLY A 74 -7.29 -29.42 -10.76
N SER A 75 -8.52 -28.87 -10.66
CA SER A 75 -9.43 -28.73 -11.81
C SER A 75 -9.19 -27.44 -12.60
N GLY A 76 -8.34 -26.54 -12.08
CA GLY A 76 -8.15 -25.20 -12.62
C GLY A 76 -9.13 -24.15 -12.06
N SER A 77 -10.02 -24.53 -11.13
CA SER A 77 -10.96 -23.60 -10.51
C SER A 77 -10.24 -22.63 -9.56
N GLN A 78 -10.59 -21.36 -9.63
CA GLN A 78 -9.95 -20.29 -8.86
C GLN A 78 -10.79 -19.85 -7.66
N TYR A 79 -10.09 -19.52 -6.58
CA TYR A 79 -10.64 -19.11 -5.30
C TYR A 79 -9.85 -17.95 -4.71
N LEU A 80 -10.49 -17.21 -3.80
CA LEU A 80 -9.84 -16.17 -3.01
C LEU A 80 -9.27 -16.79 -1.74
N GLY A 81 -7.98 -16.58 -1.47
CA GLY A 81 -7.33 -16.92 -0.21
C GLY A 81 -7.05 -15.66 0.60
N TYR A 82 -7.40 -15.64 1.88
CA TYR A 82 -7.07 -14.56 2.80
C TYR A 82 -6.32 -15.13 4.00
N LEU A 83 -5.08 -14.71 4.19
CA LEU A 83 -4.33 -15.00 5.39
C LEU A 83 -4.64 -13.90 6.41
N VAL A 84 -5.47 -14.24 7.40
CA VAL A 84 -6.06 -13.31 8.37
C VAL A 84 -5.40 -13.51 9.74
N PRO A 85 -4.93 -12.44 10.40
CA PRO A 85 -4.36 -12.54 11.74
C PRO A 85 -5.47 -12.81 12.77
N VAL A 86 -5.26 -13.83 13.60
CA VAL A 86 -6.23 -14.36 14.56
C VAL A 86 -5.62 -14.48 15.95
N ALA A 87 -6.45 -14.37 16.99
CA ALA A 87 -6.02 -14.59 18.36
C ALA A 87 -5.77 -16.08 18.59
N GLU A 88 -4.58 -16.42 19.06
CA GLU A 88 -4.17 -17.78 19.42
C GLU A 88 -3.63 -17.76 20.85
N GLY A 89 -4.53 -17.91 21.82
CA GLY A 89 -4.21 -17.72 23.23
C GLY A 89 -3.78 -16.27 23.52
N ASN A 90 -2.53 -16.09 23.94
CA ASN A 90 -1.93 -14.77 24.20
C ASN A 90 -1.17 -14.20 22.99
N GLU A 91 -1.03 -14.98 21.92
CA GLU A 91 -0.28 -14.60 20.73
C GLU A 91 -1.20 -14.33 19.54
N THR A 92 -0.62 -13.80 18.46
CA THR A 92 -1.32 -13.60 17.19
C THR A 92 -0.82 -14.64 16.20
N GLY A 93 -1.68 -15.56 15.79
CA GLY A 93 -1.43 -16.51 14.72
C GLY A 93 -2.06 -16.05 13.41
N TYR A 94 -2.05 -16.92 12.40
CA TYR A 94 -2.78 -16.69 11.15
C TYR A 94 -3.71 -17.83 10.80
N MET A 95 -4.81 -17.47 10.16
CA MET A 95 -5.76 -18.41 9.58
C MET A 95 -5.93 -18.10 8.10
N LEU A 96 -5.75 -19.12 7.26
CA LEU A 96 -6.08 -19.06 5.85
C LEU A 96 -7.58 -19.30 5.67
N LEU A 97 -8.30 -18.29 5.18
CA LEU A 97 -9.68 -18.39 4.75
C LEU A 97 -9.73 -18.58 3.23
N LYS A 98 -10.44 -19.60 2.76
CA LYS A 98 -10.71 -19.85 1.35
C LYS A 98 -12.16 -19.46 1.06
N LEU A 99 -12.35 -18.58 0.08
CA LEU A 99 -13.64 -18.08 -0.38
C LEU A 99 -13.78 -18.32 -1.90
N ASP A 100 -15.00 -18.41 -2.40
CA ASP A 100 -15.25 -18.35 -3.85
C ASP A 100 -15.02 -16.92 -4.42
N LEU A 101 -15.13 -16.77 -5.74
CA LEU A 101 -14.93 -15.47 -6.40
C LEU A 101 -16.03 -14.46 -6.09
N GLN A 102 -17.17 -14.90 -5.56
CA GLN A 102 -18.29 -14.08 -5.10
C GLN A 102 -18.15 -13.65 -3.63
N GLY A 103 -17.13 -14.18 -2.92
CA GLY A 103 -16.85 -13.88 -1.53
C GLY A 103 -17.62 -14.77 -0.53
N LYS A 104 -18.16 -15.91 -0.97
CA LYS A 104 -18.76 -16.91 -0.08
C LYS A 104 -17.68 -17.75 0.56
N PHE A 105 -17.83 -18.03 1.85
CA PHE A 105 -16.94 -18.92 2.59
C PHE A 105 -16.94 -20.36 2.02
N ILE A 106 -15.77 -20.97 1.95
CA ILE A 106 -15.57 -22.38 1.56
C ILE A 106 -14.91 -23.16 2.69
N SER A 107 -13.77 -22.68 3.18
CA SER A 107 -13.03 -23.38 4.24
C SER A 107 -12.06 -22.46 4.97
N LYS A 108 -11.59 -22.89 6.14
CA LYS A 108 -10.55 -22.22 6.93
C LYS A 108 -9.51 -23.22 7.41
N LYS A 109 -8.26 -22.76 7.56
CA LYS A 109 -7.16 -23.58 8.09
C LYS A 109 -6.14 -22.73 8.83
N ASN A 110 -5.70 -23.17 10.00
CA ASN A 110 -4.66 -22.49 10.75
C ASN A 110 -3.32 -22.60 10.03
N ILE A 111 -2.56 -21.51 10.05
CA ILE A 111 -1.22 -21.41 9.50
C ILE A 111 -0.30 -21.02 10.64
N ASP A 112 0.63 -21.92 10.96
CA ASP A 112 1.65 -21.69 11.99
C ASP A 112 2.73 -20.73 11.46
N ILE A 113 2.47 -19.43 11.62
CA ILE A 113 3.39 -18.36 11.27
C ILE A 113 3.14 -17.15 12.17
N SER A 114 4.22 -16.62 12.77
CA SER A 114 4.17 -15.38 13.57
C SER A 114 4.00 -14.14 12.68
N PRO A 115 3.44 -13.02 13.17
CA PRO A 115 3.34 -11.75 12.43
C PRO A 115 4.67 -11.22 11.89
N GLU A 116 5.77 -11.42 12.61
CA GLU A 116 7.11 -11.00 12.20
C GLU A 116 7.56 -11.76 10.95
N LYS A 117 7.53 -13.10 11.00
CA LYS A 117 7.83 -13.97 9.85
C LYS A 117 6.86 -13.73 8.70
N ALA A 118 5.58 -13.50 8.98
CA ALA A 118 4.57 -13.28 7.95
C ALA A 118 4.84 -12.05 7.09
N ARG A 119 5.70 -11.10 7.51
CA ARG A 119 6.12 -9.97 6.66
C ARG A 119 6.99 -10.41 5.48
N GLU A 120 7.74 -11.48 5.65
CA GLU A 120 8.64 -12.02 4.64
C GLU A 120 7.88 -12.93 3.66
N ALA A 121 7.91 -12.59 2.37
CA ALA A 121 7.22 -13.37 1.35
C ALA A 121 7.66 -14.86 1.30
N PRO A 122 8.96 -15.21 1.43
CA PRO A 122 9.40 -16.60 1.45
C PRO A 122 8.84 -17.40 2.63
N GLU A 123 8.71 -16.79 3.80
CA GLU A 123 8.14 -17.43 4.99
C GLU A 123 6.64 -17.71 4.79
N ARG A 124 5.89 -16.75 4.25
CA ARG A 124 4.48 -16.97 3.89
C ARG A 124 4.32 -18.09 2.86
N GLU A 125 5.17 -18.12 1.84
CA GLU A 125 5.13 -19.15 0.80
C GLU A 125 5.42 -20.54 1.37
N SER A 126 6.42 -20.66 2.24
CA SER A 126 6.76 -21.90 2.93
C SER A 126 5.59 -22.41 3.78
N ALA A 127 5.00 -21.53 4.61
CA ALA A 127 3.88 -21.85 5.47
C ALA A 127 2.62 -22.27 4.66
N LEU A 128 2.36 -21.60 3.53
CA LEU A 128 1.25 -21.98 2.65
C LEU A 128 1.50 -23.32 1.93
N LYS A 129 2.73 -23.62 1.49
CA LYS A 129 3.08 -24.94 0.91
C LYS A 129 3.00 -26.09 1.92
N ALA A 130 3.17 -25.81 3.20
CA ALA A 130 2.94 -26.80 4.25
C ALA A 130 1.46 -27.24 4.29
N VAL A 131 0.55 -26.34 3.94
CA VAL A 131 -0.90 -26.48 4.11
C VAL A 131 -1.66 -26.79 2.81
N LEU A 132 -1.26 -26.17 1.70
CA LEU A 132 -1.81 -26.32 0.35
C LEU A 132 -0.89 -27.22 -0.47
N LYS A 133 -1.22 -28.51 -0.54
CA LYS A 133 -0.42 -29.51 -1.27
C LYS A 133 -0.84 -29.59 -2.74
N PRO A 134 0.07 -29.99 -3.65
CA PRO A 134 -0.29 -30.30 -5.04
C PRO A 134 -1.49 -31.25 -5.11
N PRO A 135 -2.40 -31.09 -6.08
CA PRO A 135 -2.31 -30.21 -7.25
C PRO A 135 -2.74 -28.73 -7.00
N ILE A 136 -2.97 -28.33 -5.75
CA ILE A 136 -3.35 -26.95 -5.42
C ILE A 136 -2.15 -26.03 -5.59
N SER A 137 -2.33 -24.92 -6.31
CA SER A 137 -1.35 -23.84 -6.43
C SER A 137 -1.92 -22.54 -5.88
N PHE A 138 -1.06 -21.58 -5.56
CA PHE A 138 -1.46 -20.27 -5.09
C PHE A 138 -0.54 -19.18 -5.60
N ARG A 139 -1.07 -17.97 -5.76
CA ARG A 139 -0.33 -16.79 -6.19
C ARG A 139 -0.67 -15.61 -5.29
N TYR A 140 0.35 -14.93 -4.78
CA TYR A 140 0.18 -13.69 -4.03
C TYR A 140 -0.53 -12.63 -4.88
N ALA A 141 -1.47 -11.90 -4.26
CA ALA A 141 -2.27 -10.90 -4.93
C ALA A 141 -1.99 -9.48 -4.40
N ASP A 142 -2.19 -9.25 -3.10
CA ASP A 142 -1.89 -7.97 -2.43
C ASP A 142 -1.96 -8.13 -0.90
N GLU A 143 -1.70 -7.03 -0.19
CA GLU A 143 -1.75 -6.90 1.27
C GLU A 143 -2.64 -5.70 1.64
N ALA A 144 -3.31 -5.79 2.78
CA ALA A 144 -3.91 -4.66 3.46
C ALA A 144 -3.57 -4.71 4.94
N ILE A 145 -3.28 -3.56 5.54
CA ILE A 145 -2.89 -3.46 6.94
C ILE A 145 -4.02 -2.78 7.71
N VAL A 146 -4.44 -3.37 8.82
CA VAL A 146 -5.44 -2.80 9.71
C VAL A 146 -4.74 -2.18 10.91
N ALA A 147 -4.86 -0.86 11.05
CA ALA A 147 -4.35 -0.11 12.19
C ALA A 147 -5.41 -0.03 13.29
N THR A 148 -5.06 -0.44 14.50
CA THR A 148 -5.94 -0.45 15.67
C THR A 148 -5.28 0.26 16.83
N LEU A 149 -6.08 0.96 17.64
CA LEU A 149 -5.69 1.57 18.90
C LEU A 149 -6.54 0.93 19.99
N GLY A 150 -5.93 0.02 20.75
CA GLY A 150 -6.67 -0.88 21.63
C GLY A 150 -7.67 -1.72 20.83
N LYS A 151 -8.97 -1.59 21.14
CA LYS A 151 -10.07 -2.29 20.44
C LYS A 151 -10.67 -1.48 19.28
N LYS A 152 -10.22 -0.25 19.05
CA LYS A 152 -10.77 0.62 18.03
C LYS A 152 -9.94 0.54 16.76
N ARG A 153 -10.56 0.23 15.63
CA ARG A 153 -9.94 0.40 14.33
C ARG A 153 -9.75 1.89 14.02
N LEU A 154 -8.51 2.29 13.77
CA LEU A 154 -8.17 3.65 13.37
C LEU A 154 -8.27 3.83 11.86
N ALA A 155 -7.66 2.91 11.10
CA ALA A 155 -7.55 3.03 9.66
C ALA A 155 -7.20 1.69 9.00
N TYR A 156 -7.36 1.64 7.69
CA TYR A 156 -6.72 0.68 6.81
C TYR A 156 -5.56 1.37 6.08
N LEU A 157 -4.43 0.70 5.94
CA LEU A 157 -3.29 1.13 5.14
C LEU A 157 -3.16 0.16 3.96
N LEU A 158 -3.20 0.71 2.76
CA LEU A 158 -3.28 -0.04 1.51
C LEU A 158 -2.05 0.28 0.66
N PRO A 159 -1.04 -0.61 0.62
CA PRO A 159 -0.04 -0.55 -0.41
C PRO A 159 -0.71 -0.88 -1.75
N GLY A 160 -0.40 -0.12 -2.79
CA GLY A 160 -0.93 -0.35 -4.12
C GLY A 160 -0.01 0.14 -5.22
N GLU A 161 -0.23 -0.39 -6.41
CA GLU A 161 0.51 -0.04 -7.60
C GLU A 161 -0.45 0.14 -8.78
N PHE A 162 -0.17 1.12 -9.62
CA PHE A 162 -0.96 1.40 -10.81
C PHE A 162 -0.08 2.09 -11.87
N LEU A 163 -0.49 2.01 -13.14
CA LEU A 163 0.27 2.60 -14.24
C LEU A 163 0.21 4.13 -14.20
N GLY A 164 1.37 4.78 -14.22
CA GLY A 164 1.58 6.21 -14.39
C GLY A 164 1.59 6.65 -15.86
N PHE A 165 2.28 7.75 -16.16
CA PHE A 165 2.51 8.16 -17.56
C PHE A 165 3.59 7.30 -18.22
N LYS A 166 4.71 7.08 -17.52
CA LYS A 166 5.85 6.29 -18.04
C LYS A 166 5.93 4.92 -17.40
N THR A 167 5.83 4.87 -16.08
CA THR A 167 6.12 3.67 -15.29
C THR A 167 5.05 3.43 -14.23
N THR A 168 5.20 2.36 -13.47
CA THR A 168 4.32 2.06 -12.34
C THR A 168 4.55 3.06 -11.23
N ILE A 169 3.46 3.63 -10.70
CA ILE A 169 3.45 4.42 -9.48
C ILE A 169 3.06 3.49 -8.34
N LYS A 170 3.90 3.41 -7.32
CA LYS A 170 3.59 2.76 -6.04
C LYS A 170 3.11 3.81 -5.05
N ALA A 171 2.03 3.51 -4.36
CA ALA A 171 1.40 4.41 -3.39
C ALA A 171 0.99 3.67 -2.12
N MET A 172 0.91 4.41 -1.03
CA MET A 172 0.30 3.98 0.22
C MET A 172 -0.94 4.84 0.47
N LEU A 173 -2.09 4.21 0.63
CA LEU A 173 -3.35 4.89 0.90
C LEU A 173 -3.84 4.55 2.30
N ALA A 174 -4.16 5.57 3.09
CA ALA A 174 -4.81 5.40 4.38
C ALA A 174 -6.31 5.69 4.27
N LEU A 175 -7.13 4.76 4.74
CA LEU A 175 -8.59 4.88 4.76
C LEU A 175 -9.12 4.79 6.19
N ASP A 176 -10.15 5.57 6.51
CA ASP A 176 -10.89 5.41 7.76
C ASP A 176 -11.78 4.15 7.72
N PRO A 177 -12.40 3.73 8.84
CA PRO A 177 -13.29 2.56 8.87
C PRO A 177 -14.52 2.66 7.95
N SER A 178 -14.90 3.87 7.50
CA SER A 178 -15.96 4.13 6.53
C SER A 178 -15.44 4.23 5.08
N PHE A 179 -14.18 3.84 4.85
CA PHE A 179 -13.48 3.88 3.56
C PHE A 179 -13.30 5.30 2.98
N GLY A 180 -13.39 6.35 3.80
CA GLY A 180 -12.95 7.69 3.43
C GLY A 180 -11.42 7.81 3.47
N ILE A 181 -10.82 8.71 2.69
CA ILE A 181 -9.35 8.86 2.63
C ILE A 181 -8.86 9.71 3.81
N VAL A 182 -7.96 9.14 4.61
CA VAL A 182 -7.21 9.82 5.66
C VAL A 182 -5.96 10.50 5.10
N GLY A 183 -5.33 9.86 4.11
CA GLY A 183 -4.13 10.37 3.44
C GLY A 183 -3.66 9.47 2.31
N LEU A 184 -2.80 10.03 1.46
CA LEU A 184 -2.14 9.36 0.34
C LEU A 184 -0.66 9.71 0.40
N ASP A 185 0.19 8.72 0.19
CA ASP A 185 1.62 8.92 -0.06
C ASP A 185 2.06 8.19 -1.34
N ILE A 186 3.04 8.79 -2.04
CA ILE A 186 3.67 8.17 -3.20
C ILE A 186 4.99 7.56 -2.72
N LEU A 187 5.17 6.27 -2.93
CA LEU A 187 6.33 5.51 -2.46
C LEU A 187 7.44 5.44 -3.51
N GLU A 188 7.05 5.28 -4.78
CA GLU A 188 7.98 5.09 -5.89
C GLU A 188 7.30 5.47 -7.21
N HIS A 189 8.01 6.19 -8.07
CA HIS A 189 7.61 6.49 -9.45
C HIS A 189 8.82 6.97 -10.27
N GLU A 190 8.71 6.99 -11.60
CA GLU A 190 9.74 7.56 -12.51
C GLU A 190 9.12 8.59 -13.47
N GLU A 191 8.23 9.42 -12.92
CA GLU A 191 7.59 10.49 -13.68
C GLU A 191 8.53 11.70 -13.79
N ASP A 192 8.33 12.53 -14.82
CA ASP A 192 9.25 13.64 -15.11
C ASP A 192 9.28 14.69 -13.98
N PRO A 193 10.46 15.00 -13.40
CA PRO A 193 10.61 16.04 -12.39
C PRO A 193 10.12 17.40 -12.88
N GLY A 194 9.38 18.13 -12.03
CA GLY A 194 8.77 19.43 -12.38
C GLY A 194 7.54 19.33 -13.28
N LEU A 195 7.15 18.13 -13.69
CA LEU A 195 5.91 17.83 -14.40
C LEU A 195 5.14 16.73 -13.65
N GLY A 196 5.22 15.48 -14.13
CA GLY A 196 4.51 14.35 -13.52
C GLY A 196 5.00 14.00 -12.13
N GLY A 197 6.26 14.30 -11.80
CA GLY A 197 6.82 14.06 -10.46
C GLY A 197 6.23 14.94 -9.36
N GLU A 198 5.49 15.97 -9.72
CA GLU A 198 4.76 16.80 -8.74
C GLU A 198 3.65 16.03 -8.00
N ILE A 199 3.35 14.78 -8.39
CA ILE A 199 2.44 13.90 -7.65
C ILE A 199 2.90 13.63 -6.21
N GLU A 200 4.18 13.80 -5.90
CA GLU A 200 4.73 13.66 -4.55
C GLU A 200 4.41 14.85 -3.64
N GLN A 201 4.07 16.00 -4.23
CA GLN A 201 3.93 17.25 -3.50
C GLN A 201 2.66 17.27 -2.64
N GLU A 202 2.75 17.93 -1.48
CA GLU A 202 1.63 18.03 -0.54
C GLU A 202 0.40 18.69 -1.17
N TYR A 203 0.60 19.71 -2.03
CA TYR A 203 -0.51 20.36 -2.72
C TYR A 203 -1.28 19.43 -3.66
N PHE A 204 -0.69 18.32 -4.09
CA PHE A 204 -1.37 17.32 -4.90
C PHE A 204 -1.98 16.23 -4.00
N LYS A 205 -1.16 15.57 -3.17
CA LYS A 205 -1.59 14.43 -2.33
C LYS A 205 -2.69 14.82 -1.33
N ASN A 206 -2.60 16.00 -0.73
CA ASN A 206 -3.57 16.43 0.28
C ASN A 206 -4.93 16.81 -0.31
N GLN A 207 -5.06 16.91 -1.64
CA GLN A 207 -6.38 17.10 -2.26
C GLN A 207 -7.28 15.89 -2.03
N PHE A 208 -6.73 14.69 -1.87
CA PHE A 208 -7.50 13.45 -1.65
C PHE A 208 -8.03 13.32 -0.21
N LYS A 209 -7.43 14.04 0.74
CA LYS A 209 -7.70 13.91 2.16
C LYS A 209 -9.14 14.29 2.53
N ASP A 210 -9.70 13.57 3.50
CA ASP A 210 -11.04 13.74 4.06
C ASP A 210 -12.19 13.55 3.05
N LYS A 211 -11.93 12.98 1.87
CA LYS A 211 -13.01 12.63 0.93
C LYS A 211 -13.69 11.34 1.35
N SER A 212 -15.02 11.33 1.31
CA SER A 212 -15.82 10.14 1.59
C SER A 212 -15.71 9.09 0.47
N TYR A 213 -16.03 7.84 0.79
CA TYR A 213 -16.09 6.75 -0.19
C TYR A 213 -16.90 7.11 -1.45
N ASP A 214 -18.10 7.68 -1.26
CA ASP A 214 -18.99 8.08 -2.36
C ASP A 214 -18.38 9.19 -3.22
N ARG A 215 -17.64 10.12 -2.61
CA ARG A 215 -16.97 11.18 -3.35
C ARG A 215 -15.81 10.63 -4.16
N ILE A 216 -15.00 9.77 -3.54
CA ILE A 216 -13.80 9.17 -4.16
C ILE A 216 -14.16 8.45 -5.44
N THR A 217 -15.17 7.57 -5.41
CA THR A 217 -15.57 6.76 -6.59
C THR A 217 -15.99 7.60 -7.80
N LYS A 218 -16.37 8.87 -7.58
CA LYS A 218 -16.83 9.83 -8.60
C LYS A 218 -15.78 10.89 -8.95
N LEU A 219 -14.57 10.83 -8.38
CA LEU A 219 -13.53 11.82 -8.64
C LEU A 219 -13.14 11.86 -10.12
N LYS A 220 -12.98 13.09 -10.59
CA LYS A 220 -12.37 13.43 -11.87
C LYS A 220 -11.17 14.32 -11.64
N VAL A 221 -10.41 14.54 -12.72
CA VAL A 221 -9.35 15.52 -12.77
C VAL A 221 -9.84 16.74 -13.56
N ILE A 222 -9.72 17.92 -12.97
CA ILE A 222 -10.05 19.21 -13.60
C ILE A 222 -8.77 19.96 -13.94
N LYS A 223 -8.78 20.70 -15.05
CA LYS A 223 -7.63 21.46 -15.56
C LYS A 223 -7.64 22.92 -15.11
N GLU A 224 -8.55 23.29 -14.22
CA GLU A 224 -8.58 24.61 -13.62
C GLU A 224 -7.29 24.84 -12.81
N PRO A 225 -6.77 26.07 -12.76
CA PRO A 225 -5.63 26.38 -11.91
C PRO A 225 -6.00 26.15 -10.44
N LEU A 226 -5.10 25.51 -9.68
CA LEU A 226 -5.27 25.31 -8.25
C LEU A 226 -5.31 26.69 -7.54
N PRO A 227 -6.41 27.05 -6.84
CA PRO A 227 -6.50 28.35 -6.19
C PRO A 227 -5.41 28.54 -5.13
N ASP A 228 -4.80 29.72 -5.07
CA ASP A 228 -3.67 29.99 -4.18
C ASP A 228 -3.99 29.77 -2.70
N GLU A 229 -5.20 30.15 -2.26
CA GLU A 229 -5.66 29.90 -0.89
C GLU A 229 -5.72 28.40 -0.57
N TYR A 230 -6.12 27.58 -1.55
CA TYR A 230 -6.23 26.15 -1.39
C TYR A 230 -4.85 25.49 -1.44
N LYS A 231 -3.97 25.93 -2.36
CA LYS A 231 -2.57 25.49 -2.40
C LYS A 231 -1.87 25.72 -1.05
N LYS A 232 -1.97 26.93 -0.49
CA LYS A 232 -1.41 27.24 0.84
C LYS A 232 -1.98 26.36 1.95
N TYR A 233 -3.27 26.06 1.90
CA TYR A 233 -3.90 25.13 2.85
C TYR A 233 -3.38 23.69 2.70
N LEU A 234 -3.13 23.24 1.49
CA LEU A 234 -2.70 21.87 1.23
C LEU A 234 -1.22 21.64 1.60
N GLU A 235 -0.36 22.65 1.47
CA GLU A 235 1.08 22.58 1.81
C GLU A 235 1.33 22.74 3.33
N LYS A 236 0.83 21.78 4.12
CA LYS A 236 0.89 21.79 5.59
C LYS A 236 2.30 21.92 6.16
N SER A 237 3.30 21.32 5.51
CA SER A 237 4.71 21.46 5.91
C SER A 237 5.22 22.90 5.88
N LYS A 238 4.58 23.77 5.08
CA LYS A 238 4.93 25.20 4.97
C LYS A 238 4.11 26.08 5.92
N TRP A 239 3.24 25.50 6.75
CA TRP A 239 2.42 26.27 7.68
C TRP A 239 3.28 26.85 8.80
N GLN A 240 3.18 28.16 8.99
CA GLN A 240 3.68 28.83 10.19
C GLN A 240 2.67 28.67 11.33
N LYS A 241 3.12 28.82 12.58
CA LYS A 241 2.24 28.74 13.76
C LYS A 241 1.12 29.79 13.64
N GLY A 242 -0.12 29.33 13.62
CA GLY A 242 -1.28 30.20 13.44
C GLY A 242 -1.60 30.60 11.99
N ALA A 243 -1.01 29.93 10.98
CA ALA A 243 -1.25 30.22 9.56
C ALA A 243 -2.73 30.16 9.15
N PHE A 244 -3.53 29.32 9.82
CA PHE A 244 -4.98 29.26 9.63
C PHE A 244 -5.70 29.15 10.97
N SER A 245 -6.78 29.91 11.15
CA SER A 245 -7.73 29.71 12.24
C SER A 245 -8.59 28.46 12.00
N LYS A 246 -9.25 27.96 13.04
CA LYS A 246 -10.17 26.80 12.92
C LYS A 246 -11.33 27.12 11.96
N GLU A 247 -11.82 28.34 11.99
CA GLU A 247 -12.90 28.85 11.13
C GLU A 247 -12.46 28.95 9.67
N GLN A 248 -11.23 29.40 9.42
CA GLN A 248 -10.64 29.43 8.07
C GLN A 248 -10.49 28.01 7.52
N ILE A 249 -9.97 27.08 8.31
CA ILE A 249 -9.87 25.67 7.93
C ILE A 249 -11.25 25.11 7.58
N ALA A 250 -12.27 25.36 8.42
CA ALA A 250 -13.63 24.91 8.16
C ALA A 250 -14.20 25.51 6.86
N THR A 251 -13.93 26.78 6.59
CA THR A 251 -14.37 27.48 5.37
C THR A 251 -13.72 26.89 4.12
N ILE A 252 -12.40 26.68 4.14
CA ILE A 252 -11.66 26.08 3.02
C ILE A 252 -12.15 24.65 2.79
N ARG A 253 -12.28 23.84 3.85
CA ARG A 253 -12.80 22.48 3.73
C ARG A 253 -14.20 22.46 3.10
N LYS A 254 -15.12 23.29 3.59
CA LYS A 254 -16.47 23.40 3.03
C LYS A 254 -16.46 23.78 1.54
N LYS A 255 -15.49 24.59 1.10
CA LYS A 255 -15.36 25.04 -0.29
C LYS A 255 -14.76 23.99 -1.22
N TYR A 256 -13.79 23.20 -0.75
CA TYR A 256 -12.94 22.36 -1.62
C TYR A 256 -13.03 20.85 -1.37
N GLN A 257 -13.50 20.40 -0.22
CA GLN A 257 -13.51 18.96 0.15
C GLN A 257 -14.27 18.10 -0.88
N ASP A 258 -15.37 18.61 -1.44
CA ASP A 258 -16.15 17.92 -2.46
C ASP A 258 -15.75 18.25 -3.90
N LYS A 259 -14.70 19.06 -4.12
CA LYS A 259 -14.21 19.34 -5.48
C LYS A 259 -13.49 18.14 -6.08
N ASP A 260 -13.43 18.13 -7.41
CA ASP A 260 -12.58 17.22 -8.16
C ASP A 260 -11.09 17.54 -7.94
N ILE A 261 -10.19 16.67 -8.41
CA ILE A 261 -8.75 16.86 -8.23
C ILE A 261 -8.25 17.87 -9.26
N TYR A 262 -7.63 18.94 -8.79
CA TYR A 262 -6.93 19.89 -9.65
C TYR A 262 -5.68 19.23 -10.23
N ALA A 263 -5.60 19.21 -11.55
CA ALA A 263 -4.46 18.65 -12.27
C ALA A 263 -3.18 19.44 -11.97
N ILE A 264 -2.06 18.74 -11.98
CA ILE A 264 -0.75 19.37 -12.11
C ILE A 264 -0.67 19.99 -13.52
N THR A 265 -0.32 21.28 -13.58
CA THR A 265 -0.13 22.02 -14.83
C THR A 265 0.92 21.32 -15.70
N GLY A 266 0.58 21.01 -16.95
CA GLY A 266 1.48 20.29 -17.87
C GLY A 266 1.56 18.77 -17.64
N ALA A 267 0.98 18.23 -16.56
CA ALA A 267 1.05 16.80 -16.21
C ALA A 267 -0.34 16.19 -15.89
N THR A 268 -1.32 16.43 -16.77
CA THR A 268 -2.68 15.89 -16.60
C THR A 268 -2.72 14.36 -16.63
N ILE A 269 -1.83 13.71 -17.39
CA ILE A 269 -1.83 12.24 -17.49
C ILE A 269 -1.44 11.61 -16.15
N SER A 270 -0.34 12.06 -15.53
CA SER A 270 0.09 11.62 -14.19
C SER A 270 -0.97 11.93 -13.13
N SER A 271 -1.60 13.11 -13.20
CA SER A 271 -2.69 13.48 -12.30
C SER A 271 -3.88 12.52 -12.40
N LYS A 272 -4.24 12.12 -13.62
CA LYS A 272 -5.33 11.17 -13.89
C LYS A 272 -4.95 9.76 -13.46
N ALA A 273 -3.72 9.32 -13.74
CA ALA A 273 -3.21 8.03 -13.33
C ALA A 273 -3.33 7.84 -11.81
N VAL A 274 -2.87 8.81 -11.01
CA VAL A 274 -3.02 8.75 -9.54
C VAL A 274 -4.49 8.77 -9.13
N THR A 275 -5.30 9.65 -9.72
CA THR A 275 -6.73 9.75 -9.36
C THR A 275 -7.48 8.45 -9.63
N ASP A 276 -7.28 7.84 -10.81
CA ASP A 276 -7.93 6.59 -11.19
C ASP A 276 -7.34 5.38 -10.43
N GLY A 277 -6.05 5.41 -10.12
CA GLY A 277 -5.38 4.44 -9.25
C GLY A 277 -5.99 4.42 -7.85
N VAL A 278 -6.08 5.57 -7.19
CA VAL A 278 -6.71 5.73 -5.87
C VAL A 278 -8.16 5.27 -5.90
N LYS A 279 -8.95 5.69 -6.89
CA LYS A 279 -10.34 5.21 -7.09
C LYS A 279 -10.41 3.69 -7.17
N GLY A 280 -9.53 3.09 -7.97
CA GLY A 280 -9.44 1.66 -8.15
C GLY A 280 -9.10 0.93 -6.85
N MET A 281 -8.12 1.42 -6.10
CA MET A 281 -7.71 0.87 -4.80
C MET A 281 -8.87 0.90 -3.80
N VAL A 282 -9.49 2.06 -3.59
CA VAL A 282 -10.60 2.23 -2.63
C VAL A 282 -11.79 1.35 -2.99
N ARG A 283 -12.23 1.38 -4.26
CA ARG A 283 -13.40 0.61 -4.70
C ARG A 283 -13.18 -0.90 -4.53
N LYS A 284 -12.03 -1.41 -4.98
CA LYS A 284 -11.70 -2.84 -4.90
C LYS A 284 -11.56 -3.26 -3.44
N PHE A 285 -10.87 -2.46 -2.62
CA PHE A 285 -10.65 -2.78 -1.21
C PHE A 285 -11.95 -2.78 -0.41
N ALA A 286 -12.77 -1.73 -0.49
CA ALA A 286 -14.02 -1.65 0.26
C ALA A 286 -14.96 -2.84 -0.03
N TYR A 287 -15.10 -3.21 -1.30
CA TYR A 287 -15.87 -4.39 -1.69
C TYR A 287 -15.33 -5.68 -1.06
N ARG A 288 -14.02 -5.90 -1.17
CA ARG A 288 -13.35 -7.12 -0.67
C ARG A 288 -13.37 -7.20 0.85
N MET A 289 -13.08 -6.08 1.53
CA MET A 289 -13.04 -6.00 2.98
C MET A 289 -14.43 -6.25 3.56
N GLY A 290 -15.48 -5.63 3.01
CA GLY A 290 -16.85 -5.88 3.48
C GLY A 290 -17.29 -7.35 3.36
N LYS A 291 -16.88 -8.04 2.29
CA LYS A 291 -17.11 -9.50 2.13
C LYS A 291 -16.32 -10.32 3.13
N LEU A 292 -15.04 -10.00 3.32
CA LEU A 292 -14.16 -10.68 4.27
C LEU A 292 -14.68 -10.54 5.70
N GLU A 293 -15.08 -9.34 6.11
CA GLU A 293 -15.63 -9.09 7.44
C GLU A 293 -16.92 -9.85 7.70
N ALA A 294 -17.82 -9.88 6.70
CA ALA A 294 -19.04 -10.69 6.80
C ALA A 294 -18.71 -12.18 7.02
N VAL A 295 -17.70 -12.72 6.33
CA VAL A 295 -17.23 -14.09 6.55
C VAL A 295 -16.63 -14.28 7.94
N ILE A 296 -15.76 -13.35 8.39
CA ILE A 296 -15.13 -13.42 9.71
C ILE A 296 -16.18 -13.46 10.82
N VAL A 297 -17.20 -12.60 10.73
CA VAL A 297 -18.32 -12.56 11.70
C VAL A 297 -19.16 -13.84 11.65
N ASN A 298 -19.59 -14.27 10.46
CA ASN A 298 -20.47 -15.43 10.30
C ASN A 298 -19.80 -16.74 10.74
N GLU A 299 -18.52 -16.91 10.41
CA GLU A 299 -17.74 -18.11 10.73
C GLU A 299 -17.05 -18.06 12.09
N LYS A 300 -17.33 -17.01 12.88
CA LYS A 300 -16.79 -16.75 14.23
C LYS A 300 -15.26 -16.85 14.25
N ILE A 301 -14.60 -16.27 13.26
CA ILE A 301 -13.15 -16.23 13.17
C ILE A 301 -12.63 -15.22 14.21
N PRO A 302 -11.71 -15.59 15.11
CA PRO A 302 -11.24 -14.70 16.17
C PRO A 302 -10.19 -13.71 15.63
N ALA A 303 -10.58 -12.87 14.66
CA ALA A 303 -9.70 -11.87 14.06
C ALA A 303 -9.33 -10.78 15.06
N VAL A 304 -8.03 -10.44 15.15
CA VAL A 304 -7.49 -9.52 16.17
C VAL A 304 -7.77 -8.03 15.91
N PHE A 305 -8.41 -7.70 14.79
CA PHE A 305 -8.61 -6.34 14.30
C PHE A 305 -10.09 -5.95 14.12
N LEU A 306 -11.01 -6.81 14.56
CA LEU A 306 -12.45 -6.53 14.64
C LEU A 306 -12.84 -6.03 16.03
#